data_AF-A0A3M5J5E3-F1
#
_entry.id   AF-A0A3M5J5E3-F1
#
_cell.length_a   1.000
_cell.length_b   1.000
_cell.length_c   1.000
_cell.angle_alpha   90.00
_cell.angle_beta   90.00
_cell.angle_gamma   90.00
#
_symmetry.space_group_name_H-M   'P 1'
#
loop_
_entity.id
_entity.type
_entity.pdbx_description
1 polymer ?
#
loop_
_entity_poly.entity_id
_entity_poly.type
_entity_poly.pdbx_seq_one_letter_code
_entity_poly.pdbx_strand_id
1 'polypeptide(L)'
;MMAQNSTTNISTELNEEIVEKTFRDFSTALRNWENWFYTHKRENRNANISTPNADGRARAELLAIFSTYVTEKGRNYDRLENLVCSMHPEYEFEEESIRLEISSKKTASLVYKKKNGLRQTYRLTFSIKDNTCRIQKRELQDNEKWRTTYI
;
A
#
# COMPACT_ATOMS: atom_id res chain seq x y z
N MET A 1 -16.09 -4.23 -48.79
CA MET A 1 -16.54 -4.78 -47.49
C MET A 1 -15.52 -4.32 -46.46
N MET A 2 -15.80 -3.26 -45.70
CA MET A 2 -14.88 -2.74 -44.69
C MET A 2 -15.17 -3.46 -43.37
N ALA A 3 -14.27 -4.35 -42.96
CA ALA A 3 -14.34 -4.97 -41.64
C ALA A 3 -13.96 -3.91 -40.60
N GLN A 4 -14.95 -3.46 -39.83
CA GLN A 4 -14.71 -2.68 -38.62
C GLN A 4 -14.08 -3.63 -37.58
N ASN A 5 -12.78 -3.47 -37.32
CA ASN A 5 -12.15 -4.06 -36.16
C ASN A 5 -12.70 -3.36 -34.92
N SER A 6 -13.71 -3.96 -34.30
CA SER A 6 -14.14 -3.62 -32.95
C SER A 6 -13.02 -4.00 -31.99
N THR A 7 -12.15 -3.06 -31.66
CA THR A 7 -11.27 -3.17 -30.50
C THR A 7 -12.15 -3.21 -29.28
N THR A 8 -12.45 -4.41 -28.79
CA THR A 8 -13.14 -4.61 -27.52
C THR A 8 -12.26 -3.98 -26.44
N ASN A 9 -12.59 -2.75 -26.03
CA ASN A 9 -12.04 -2.14 -24.82
C ASN A 9 -12.52 -3.00 -23.65
N ILE A 10 -11.75 -4.03 -23.29
CA ILE A 10 -11.99 -4.81 -22.09
C ILE A 10 -11.70 -3.88 -20.92
N SER A 11 -12.73 -3.20 -20.43
CA SER A 11 -12.64 -2.39 -19.22
C SER A 11 -12.37 -3.33 -18.05
N THR A 12 -11.23 -3.19 -17.39
CA THR A 12 -10.94 -3.97 -16.17
C THR A 12 -11.98 -3.61 -15.11
N GLU A 13 -12.75 -4.60 -14.69
CA GLU A 13 -13.65 -4.51 -13.52
C GLU A 13 -12.92 -5.07 -12.30
N LEU A 14 -13.18 -4.51 -11.11
CA LEU A 14 -12.69 -5.11 -9.87
C LEU A 14 -13.43 -6.41 -9.59
N ASN A 15 -12.64 -7.41 -9.24
CA ASN A 15 -13.09 -8.64 -8.60
C ASN A 15 -12.18 -8.92 -7.40
N GLU A 16 -12.53 -9.95 -6.63
CA GLU A 16 -11.80 -10.27 -5.41
C GLU A 16 -10.32 -10.60 -5.68
N GLU A 17 -10.06 -11.44 -6.69
CA GLU A 17 -8.71 -11.86 -7.09
C GLU A 17 -7.78 -10.67 -7.38
N ILE A 18 -8.26 -9.68 -8.14
CA ILE A 18 -7.49 -8.47 -8.49
C ILE A 18 -7.16 -7.67 -7.23
N VAL A 19 -8.12 -7.50 -6.32
CA VAL A 19 -7.91 -6.72 -5.09
C VAL A 19 -6.97 -7.45 -4.14
N GLU A 20 -7.17 -8.75 -3.93
CA GLU A 20 -6.32 -9.58 -3.08
C GLU A 20 -4.88 -9.65 -3.60
N LYS A 21 -4.70 -9.83 -4.92
CA LYS A 21 -3.38 -9.80 -5.53
C LYS A 21 -2.71 -8.44 -5.33
N THR A 22 -3.44 -7.35 -5.60
CA THR A 22 -2.91 -5.99 -5.42
C THR A 22 -2.50 -5.74 -3.97
N PHE A 23 -3.35 -6.14 -3.01
CA PHE A 23 -3.07 -6.00 -1.59
C PHE A 23 -1.86 -6.83 -1.15
N ARG A 24 -1.79 -8.10 -1.55
CA ARG A 24 -0.68 -9.01 -1.21
C ARG A 24 0.65 -8.52 -1.77
N ASP A 25 0.67 -8.12 -3.04
CA ASP A 25 1.89 -7.66 -3.70
C ASP A 25 2.40 -6.35 -3.07
N PHE A 26 1.49 -5.39 -2.84
CA PHE A 26 1.80 -4.13 -2.17
C PHE A 26 2.29 -4.34 -0.74
N SER A 27 1.55 -5.10 0.07
CA SER A 27 1.90 -5.36 1.47
C SER A 27 3.24 -6.07 1.61
N THR A 28 3.53 -7.04 0.73
CA THR A 28 4.82 -7.73 0.69
C THR A 28 5.96 -6.77 0.34
N ALA A 29 5.78 -5.94 -0.71
CA ALA A 29 6.78 -4.98 -1.13
C ALA A 29 7.07 -3.96 -0.01
N LEU A 30 6.03 -3.41 0.61
CA LEU A 30 6.19 -2.40 1.65
C LEU A 30 6.77 -2.99 2.93
N ARG A 31 6.34 -4.19 3.34
CA ARG A 31 6.93 -4.91 4.48
C ARG A 31 8.43 -5.16 4.28
N ASN A 32 8.83 -5.59 3.09
CA ASN A 32 10.24 -5.84 2.77
C ASN A 32 11.06 -4.54 2.83
N TRP A 33 10.52 -3.45 2.28
CA TRP A 33 11.13 -2.13 2.37
C TRP A 33 11.29 -1.67 3.83
N GLU A 34 10.25 -1.81 4.66
CA GLU A 34 10.29 -1.42 6.08
C GLU A 34 11.34 -2.21 6.86
N ASN A 35 11.39 -3.53 6.66
CA ASN A 35 12.37 -4.41 7.31
C ASN A 35 13.79 -4.04 6.92
N TRP A 36 14.05 -3.87 5.62
CA TRP A 36 15.35 -3.46 5.11
C TRP A 36 15.77 -2.12 5.71
N PHE A 37 14.90 -1.11 5.64
CA PHE A 37 15.22 0.24 6.09
C PHE A 37 15.41 0.34 7.60
N TYR A 38 14.58 -0.35 8.39
CA TYR A 38 14.76 -0.44 9.85
C TYR A 38 16.10 -1.07 10.22
N THR A 39 16.46 -2.17 9.55
CA THR A 39 17.74 -2.87 9.78
C THR A 39 18.92 -1.96 9.46
N HIS A 40 18.89 -1.28 8.31
CA HIS A 40 19.94 -0.36 7.90
C HIS A 40 20.07 0.84 8.85
N LYS A 41 18.96 1.45 9.28
CA LYS A 41 19.01 2.54 10.29
C LYS A 41 19.62 2.07 11.61
N ARG A 42 19.29 0.86 12.05
CA ARG A 42 19.82 0.29 13.29
C ARG A 42 21.32 0.00 13.19
N GLU A 43 21.78 -0.57 12.08
CA GLU A 43 23.19 -0.86 11.83
C GLU A 43 24.03 0.41 11.74
N ASN A 44 23.58 1.41 10.98
CA ASN A 44 24.26 2.72 10.89
C ASN A 44 24.39 3.40 12.26
N ARG A 45 23.32 3.35 13.07
CA ARG A 45 23.35 3.89 14.44
C ARG A 45 24.35 3.17 15.34
N ASN A 46 24.43 1.84 15.22
CA ASN A 46 25.34 1.02 16.04
C ASN A 46 26.80 1.17 15.61
N ALA A 47 27.05 1.33 14.30
CA ALA A 47 28.40 1.41 13.76
C ALA A 47 28.98 2.83 13.77
N ASN A 48 28.17 3.85 14.11
CA ASN A 48 28.53 5.27 13.94
C ASN A 48 28.96 5.61 12.50
N ILE A 49 28.52 4.80 11.53
CA ILE A 49 28.79 4.96 10.11
C ILE A 49 27.62 5.74 9.54
N SER A 50 27.90 6.96 9.07
CA SER A 50 26.96 7.66 8.20
C SER A 50 27.11 7.05 6.81
N THR A 51 26.19 6.18 6.39
CA THR A 51 26.12 5.75 4.98
C THR A 51 25.55 6.91 4.17
N PRO A 52 26.37 7.60 3.35
CA PRO A 52 25.83 8.63 2.49
C PRO A 52 24.91 7.93 1.49
N ASN A 53 23.63 8.30 1.47
CA ASN A 53 22.61 7.87 0.51
C ASN A 53 21.68 6.69 0.87
N ALA A 54 21.67 6.19 2.11
CA ALA A 54 20.67 5.17 2.52
C ALA A 54 19.23 5.71 2.43
N ASP A 55 19.00 6.95 2.86
CA ASP A 55 17.69 7.60 2.78
C ASP A 55 17.27 7.89 1.32
N GLY A 56 18.23 8.21 0.44
CA GLY A 56 17.96 8.42 -0.98
C GLY A 56 17.50 7.14 -1.68
N ARG A 57 18.19 6.02 -1.41
CA ARG A 57 17.76 4.69 -1.87
C ARG A 57 16.39 4.32 -1.31
N ALA A 58 16.20 4.49 0.00
CA ALA A 58 14.92 4.18 0.67
C ALA A 58 13.76 4.98 0.06
N ARG A 59 13.95 6.28 -0.20
CA ARG A 59 12.94 7.14 -0.83
C ARG A 59 12.64 6.70 -2.26
N ALA A 60 13.66 6.36 -3.05
CA ALA A 60 13.48 5.90 -4.43
C ALA A 60 12.71 4.57 -4.50
N GLU A 61 13.06 3.60 -3.64
CA GLU A 61 12.35 2.33 -3.56
C GLU A 61 10.90 2.50 -3.10
N LEU A 62 10.65 3.34 -2.08
CA LEU A 62 9.29 3.65 -1.62
C LEU A 62 8.46 4.33 -2.72
N LEU A 63 9.06 5.26 -3.47
CA LEU A 63 8.41 5.93 -4.59
C LEU A 63 8.04 4.93 -5.69
N ALA A 64 8.88 3.95 -5.98
CA ALA A 64 8.58 2.91 -6.97
C ALA A 64 7.38 2.04 -6.53
N ILE A 65 7.33 1.66 -5.24
CA ILE A 65 6.18 0.92 -4.67
C ILE A 65 4.91 1.78 -4.79
N PHE A 66 4.96 3.04 -4.37
CA PHE A 66 3.79 3.93 -4.37
C PHE A 66 3.31 4.23 -5.79
N SER A 67 4.21 4.46 -6.74
CA SER A 67 3.87 4.71 -8.14
C SER A 67 3.14 3.52 -8.79
N THR A 68 3.49 2.30 -8.35
CA THR A 68 2.87 1.05 -8.84
C THR A 68 1.49 0.84 -8.24
N TYR A 69 1.36 0.96 -6.91
CA TYR A 69 0.17 0.47 -6.20
C TYR A 69 -0.75 1.57 -5.68
N VAL A 70 -0.28 2.81 -5.55
CA VAL A 70 -0.98 3.87 -4.81
C VAL A 70 -1.34 5.02 -5.74
N THR A 71 -2.59 5.48 -5.65
CA THR A 71 -3.02 6.69 -6.33
C THR A 71 -2.42 7.91 -5.64
N GLU A 72 -1.72 8.75 -6.39
CA GLU A 72 -1.23 10.04 -5.91
C GLU A 72 -2.42 10.98 -5.64
N LYS A 73 -2.84 11.04 -4.37
CA LYS A 73 -3.99 11.83 -3.91
C LYS A 73 -3.86 12.11 -2.41
N GLY A 74 -4.17 13.34 -2.01
CA GLY A 74 -4.22 13.73 -0.60
C GLY A 74 -2.91 13.40 0.11
N ARG A 75 -3.01 12.71 1.24
CA ARG A 75 -1.87 12.38 2.12
C ARG A 75 -1.16 11.08 1.78
N ASN A 76 -1.52 10.42 0.68
CA ASN A 76 -1.01 9.09 0.37
C ASN A 76 0.52 9.06 0.24
N TYR A 77 1.13 10.15 -0.25
CA TYR A 77 2.56 10.23 -0.52
C TYR A 77 3.34 10.96 0.60
N ASP A 78 2.69 11.39 1.69
CA ASP A 78 3.33 12.08 2.82
C ASP A 78 4.51 11.28 3.42
N ARG A 79 4.42 9.93 3.36
CA ARG A 79 5.47 9.02 3.84
C ARG A 79 6.79 9.16 3.08
N LEU A 80 6.79 9.71 1.86
CA LEU A 80 8.03 10.00 1.14
C LEU A 80 8.80 11.16 1.77
N GLU A 81 8.11 12.12 2.40
CA GLU A 81 8.72 13.25 3.11
C GLU A 81 9.24 12.88 4.50
N ASN A 82 8.63 11.88 5.13
CA ASN A 82 9.11 11.31 6.37
C ASN A 82 9.13 9.79 6.27
N LEU A 83 10.33 9.25 5.96
CA LEU A 83 10.57 7.81 5.83
C LEU A 83 10.48 7.15 7.23
N VAL A 84 9.25 6.95 7.70
CA VAL A 84 8.98 6.28 8.97
C VAL A 84 9.03 4.76 8.77
N CYS A 85 9.75 4.08 9.66
CA CYS A 85 9.78 2.63 9.80
C CYS A 85 9.90 2.29 11.29
N SER A 86 9.50 1.09 11.68
CA SER A 86 9.64 0.61 13.05
C SER A 86 10.09 -0.85 13.07
N MET A 87 10.42 -1.38 14.26
CA MET A 87 10.77 -2.78 14.44
C MET A 87 9.67 -3.74 13.95
N HIS A 88 8.41 -3.29 13.97
CA HIS A 88 7.27 -4.03 13.45
C HIS A 88 6.76 -3.34 12.18
N PRO A 89 6.88 -3.99 11.01
CA PRO A 89 6.32 -3.48 9.77
C PRO A 89 4.85 -3.11 9.92
N GLU A 90 4.44 -2.11 9.16
CA GLU A 90 3.07 -1.66 9.13
C GLU A 90 2.14 -2.66 8.43
N TYR A 91 2.69 -3.38 7.47
CA TYR A 91 2.02 -4.43 6.70
C TYR A 91 2.39 -5.84 7.18
N GLU A 92 2.44 -6.00 8.49
CA GLU A 92 2.40 -7.29 9.18
C GLU A 92 1.06 -7.40 9.92
N PHE A 93 0.17 -8.28 9.45
CA PHE A 93 -1.24 -8.34 9.85
C PHE A 93 -1.72 -9.74 10.21
N GLU A 94 -2.87 -9.79 10.89
CA GLU A 94 -3.59 -11.02 11.21
C GLU A 94 -4.35 -11.47 9.95
N GLU A 95 -3.93 -12.57 9.30
CA GLU A 95 -4.56 -13.07 8.06
C GLU A 95 -6.07 -13.31 8.24
N GLU A 96 -6.46 -13.84 9.40
CA GLU A 96 -7.86 -14.09 9.78
C GLU A 96 -8.70 -12.81 9.93
N SER A 97 -8.06 -11.64 9.99
CA SER A 97 -8.74 -10.33 10.09
C SER A 97 -9.12 -9.74 8.73
N ILE A 98 -8.61 -10.31 7.63
CA ILE A 98 -8.83 -9.77 6.29
C ILE A 98 -10.32 -9.88 5.93
N ARG A 99 -10.94 -8.75 5.61
CA ARG A 99 -12.32 -8.70 5.11
C ARG A 99 -12.34 -7.85 3.85
N LEU A 100 -12.77 -8.45 2.76
CA LEU A 100 -12.88 -7.81 1.45
C LEU A 100 -14.35 -7.55 1.11
N GLU A 101 -14.61 -6.38 0.56
CA GLU A 101 -15.93 -5.99 0.07
C GLU A 101 -15.81 -5.31 -1.29
N ILE A 102 -16.48 -5.86 -2.31
CA ILE A 102 -16.60 -5.22 -3.61
C ILE A 102 -17.82 -4.31 -3.60
N SER A 103 -17.61 -3.00 -3.44
CA SER A 103 -18.69 -2.02 -3.38
C SER A 103 -19.29 -1.70 -4.76
N SER A 104 -18.50 -1.82 -5.83
CA SER A 104 -18.94 -1.64 -7.22
C SER A 104 -17.92 -2.23 -8.20
N LYS A 105 -18.25 -2.25 -9.49
CA LYS A 105 -17.32 -2.65 -10.57
C LYS A 105 -15.98 -1.90 -10.58
N LYS A 106 -15.88 -0.74 -9.93
CA LYS A 106 -14.69 0.11 -9.94
C LYS A 106 -14.14 0.46 -8.56
N THR A 107 -14.80 0.04 -7.49
CA THR A 107 -14.39 0.36 -6.10
C THR A 107 -14.55 -0.85 -5.20
N ALA A 108 -13.52 -1.12 -4.40
CA ALA A 108 -13.53 -2.15 -3.37
C ALA A 108 -12.92 -1.63 -2.07
N SER A 109 -13.20 -2.30 -0.95
CA SER A 109 -12.54 -2.02 0.32
C SER A 109 -12.01 -3.28 0.97
N LEU A 110 -10.83 -3.19 1.59
CA LEU A 110 -10.22 -4.29 2.35
C LEU A 110 -9.90 -3.79 3.75
N VAL A 111 -10.39 -4.50 4.75
CA VAL A 111 -10.07 -4.28 6.16
C VAL A 111 -9.03 -5.29 6.60
N TYR A 112 -8.03 -4.84 7.35
CA TYR A 112 -7.03 -5.69 7.98
C TYR A 112 -6.61 -5.12 9.34
N LYS A 113 -6.12 -5.99 10.22
CA LYS A 113 -5.64 -5.62 11.56
C LYS A 113 -4.15 -5.91 11.70
N LYS A 114 -3.38 -4.95 12.19
CA LYS A 114 -1.95 -5.15 12.49
C LYS A 114 -1.77 -6.25 13.53
N LYS A 115 -0.79 -7.12 13.27
CA LYS A 115 -0.42 -8.23 14.15
C LYS A 115 0.32 -7.74 15.39
N ASN A 116 1.27 -6.83 15.20
CA ASN A 116 2.17 -6.33 16.23
C ASN A 116 2.01 -4.81 16.48
N GLY A 117 2.54 -4.34 17.62
CA GLY A 117 2.44 -2.95 18.05
C GLY A 117 1.05 -2.62 18.61
N LEU A 118 0.50 -1.46 18.22
CA LEU A 118 -0.81 -0.98 18.72
C LEU A 118 -2.02 -1.76 18.17
N ARG A 119 -1.81 -2.82 17.37
CA ARG A 119 -2.84 -3.73 16.81
C ARG A 119 -4.05 -2.99 16.19
N GLN A 120 -3.76 -1.88 15.53
CA GLN A 120 -4.73 -1.02 14.89
C GLN A 120 -5.39 -1.71 13.70
N THR A 121 -6.67 -1.41 13.49
CA THR A 121 -7.45 -1.85 12.33
C THR A 121 -7.42 -0.76 11.26
N TYR A 122 -7.14 -1.16 10.02
CA TYR A 122 -7.10 -0.26 8.88
C TYR A 122 -8.07 -0.71 7.80
N ARG A 123 -8.54 0.25 7.01
CA ARG A 123 -9.28 0.01 5.77
C ARG A 123 -8.55 0.65 4.61
N LEU A 124 -8.33 -0.14 3.56
CA LEU A 124 -7.89 0.35 2.26
C LEU A 124 -9.09 0.44 1.33
N THR A 125 -9.14 1.49 0.53
CA THR A 125 -10.06 1.58 -0.60
C THR A 125 -9.27 1.41 -1.89
N PHE A 126 -9.75 0.54 -2.77
CA PHE A 126 -9.17 0.28 -4.08
C PHE A 126 -10.05 0.87 -5.16
N SER A 127 -9.43 1.33 -6.24
CA SER A 127 -10.13 1.79 -7.43
C SER A 127 -9.36 1.43 -8.69
N ILE A 128 -10.07 1.26 -9.80
CA ILE A 128 -9.44 1.17 -11.12
C ILE A 128 -9.06 2.58 -11.59
N LYS A 129 -7.77 2.80 -11.86
CA LYS A 129 -7.23 3.97 -12.53
C LYS A 129 -6.29 3.51 -13.63
N ASP A 130 -6.43 4.04 -14.85
CA ASP A 130 -5.61 3.67 -16.01
C ASP A 130 -5.56 2.14 -16.22
N ASN A 131 -6.73 1.50 -16.15
CA ASN A 131 -6.93 0.05 -16.26
C ASN A 131 -6.16 -0.80 -15.22
N THR A 132 -5.70 -0.19 -14.14
CA THR A 132 -4.93 -0.83 -13.07
C THR A 132 -5.63 -0.66 -11.73
N CYS A 133 -5.69 -1.73 -10.93
CA CYS A 133 -6.17 -1.64 -9.55
C CYS A 133 -5.14 -0.92 -8.68
N ARG A 134 -5.55 0.16 -8.03
CA ARG A 134 -4.69 0.96 -7.15
C ARG A 134 -5.38 1.26 -5.83
N ILE A 135 -4.59 1.39 -4.78
CA ILE A 135 -5.01 1.86 -3.47
C ILE A 135 -5.26 3.38 -3.57
N GLN A 136 -6.48 3.78 -3.28
CA GLN A 136 -6.93 5.16 -3.37
C GLN A 136 -6.77 5.91 -2.05
N LYS A 137 -7.00 5.24 -0.92
CA LYS A 137 -6.86 5.81 0.42
C LYS A 137 -6.69 4.71 1.46
N ARG A 138 -6.13 5.11 2.61
CA ARG A 138 -6.09 4.32 3.84
C ARG A 138 -6.79 5.06 4.97
N GLU A 139 -7.50 4.30 5.79
CA GLU A 139 -8.21 4.82 6.94
C GLU A 139 -7.88 3.99 8.18
N LEU A 140 -7.73 4.65 9.32
CA LEU A 140 -7.58 4.04 10.64
C LEU A 140 -8.94 4.01 11.34
N GLN A 141 -9.25 2.89 11.99
CA GLN A 141 -10.41 2.80 12.88
C GLN A 141 -10.10 3.50 14.22
N ASP A 142 -10.85 4.55 14.54
CA ASP A 142 -10.76 5.31 15.80
C ASP A 142 -12.17 5.59 16.34
N ASN A 143 -12.51 5.05 17.52
CA ASN A 143 -13.81 5.21 18.17
C ASN A 143 -14.99 4.94 17.19
N GLU A 144 -14.95 3.78 16.52
CA GLU A 144 -15.91 3.33 15.50
C GLU A 144 -15.98 4.19 14.24
N LYS A 145 -15.15 5.23 14.12
CA LYS A 145 -15.06 6.09 12.94
C LYS A 145 -13.83 5.74 12.12
N TRP A 146 -13.96 5.84 10.80
CA TRP A 146 -12.85 5.73 9.87
C TRP A 146 -12.23 7.10 9.64
N ARG A 147 -10.96 7.26 9.98
CA ARG A 147 -10.21 8.50 9.74
C ARG A 147 -9.14 8.29 8.69
N THR A 148 -9.14 9.12 7.65
CA THR A 148 -8.10 9.05 6.60
C THR A 148 -6.71 9.29 7.19
N THR A 149 -5.77 8.46 6.77
CA THR A 149 -4.35 8.54 7.12
C THR A 149 -3.50 8.36 5.86
N TYR A 150 -2.20 8.62 5.96
CA TYR A 150 -1.26 8.27 4.89
C TYR A 150 -1.19 6.74 4.70
N ILE A 151 -0.69 6.33 3.53
CA ILE A 151 -0.51 4.91 3.17
C ILE A 151 0.74 4.36 3.84
#